data_AF-A0A934BRV3-F1
#
_entry.id   AF-A0A934BRV3-F1
#
_cell.length_a   1.000
_cell.length_b   1.000
_cell.length_c   1.000
_cell.angle_alpha   90.00
_cell.angle_beta   90.00
_cell.angle_gamma   90.00
#
_symmetry.space_group_name_H-M   'P 1'
#
loop_
_entity.id
_entity.type
_entity.pdbx_description
1 polymer ?
#
loop_
_entity_poly.entity_id
_entity_poly.type
_entity_poly.pdbx_seq_one_letter_code
_entity_poly.pdbx_strand_id
1 'polypeptide(L)'
;MALLLMSGSLFAQQASITLLGSDATLANYRVVDWSLQKTGAWDAEQSRVLWSVSATRGSATTLTLAANGFVRVQNSGSAPATIGNIVVNLQRTVGKSGAGNKWVTISSDIADATQGDAATFARISPQASAEGLGSFSENTASGPLEFMDADNNTAFSLTPQVSLAPGQAVNLLFSAKFNNALLALPAGTLARIEIIVSFGNAGARGGSGSVSSNIDINGNGVIDADERKVRSVPTRLTCAVPAAFTVNDSVLLRDDEITSTGTVTLGPVVTDIGNGAQVEVISQSVQRRVTVPASGGADGGEACNIARLQGVEYSVAIVTGQRLVGYDVNGLPIYEPVYTCIRLVPALDLMSQSCVPIPGDNGGDPEILPDGTFYSYTQGGWGATPRGNNPASILAASFAAVYPNDLVLGSGCTLRFTSAAAVRAYLPAGGPPAALTASLVDPTSTSAGVFGGQVTALRINVDFSAAGVTVGPGGPVGAMRIVGTGTPLDNLTVAQALAIAEAALGDGLLPAGMTLPNLNDLVTDLNEAFDNGIQSVWARNHLAK
;
A
#
# COMPACT_ATOMS: atom_id res chain seq x y z
N MET A 1 27.60 -37.69 -66.86
CA MET A 1 27.86 -37.61 -65.40
C MET A 1 26.75 -36.78 -64.78
N ALA A 2 25.60 -37.42 -64.52
CA ALA A 2 24.45 -36.77 -63.90
C ALA A 2 24.61 -36.89 -62.38
N LEU A 3 24.80 -35.75 -61.72
CA LEU A 3 24.94 -35.69 -60.27
C LEU A 3 23.56 -35.92 -59.64
N LEU A 4 23.37 -37.12 -59.11
CA LEU A 4 22.18 -37.50 -58.35
C LEU A 4 22.18 -36.70 -57.04
N LEU A 5 21.40 -35.62 -56.96
CA LEU A 5 21.08 -34.96 -55.70
C LEU A 5 20.18 -35.89 -54.90
N MET A 6 20.78 -36.64 -53.98
CA MET A 6 20.03 -37.32 -52.93
C MET A 6 19.38 -36.25 -52.04
N SER A 7 18.08 -36.02 -52.25
CA SER A 7 17.23 -35.37 -51.26
C SER A 7 17.21 -36.25 -50.02
N GLY A 8 18.05 -35.92 -49.02
CA GLY A 8 17.93 -36.48 -47.69
C GLY A 8 16.48 -36.30 -47.23
N SER A 9 15.86 -37.37 -46.75
CA SER A 9 14.53 -37.30 -46.14
C SER A 9 14.53 -36.21 -45.07
N LEU A 10 13.79 -35.12 -45.31
CA LEU A 10 13.41 -34.17 -44.28
C LEU A 10 12.61 -34.98 -43.24
N PHE A 11 13.27 -35.43 -42.18
CA PHE A 11 12.55 -35.90 -41.00
C PHE A 11 11.61 -34.77 -40.59
N ALA A 12 10.31 -35.07 -40.44
CA ALA A 12 9.32 -34.06 -40.04
C ALA A 12 9.81 -33.38 -38.75
N GLN A 13 10.00 -32.06 -38.78
CA GLN A 13 10.41 -31.31 -37.60
C GLN A 13 9.37 -31.53 -36.49
N GLN A 14 9.85 -31.86 -35.29
CA GLN A 14 9.00 -32.28 -34.17
C GLN A 14 9.50 -31.66 -32.88
N ALA A 15 8.61 -31.00 -32.14
CA ALA A 15 8.93 -30.48 -30.82
C ALA A 15 9.05 -31.62 -29.82
N SER A 16 9.94 -31.50 -28.84
CA SER A 16 10.06 -32.48 -27.76
C SER A 16 10.56 -31.82 -26.50
N ILE A 17 9.74 -31.79 -25.46
CA ILE A 17 10.18 -31.34 -24.14
C ILE A 17 10.87 -32.47 -23.39
N THR A 18 11.90 -32.12 -22.63
CA THR A 18 12.55 -32.95 -21.62
C THR A 18 12.66 -32.14 -20.34
N LEU A 19 12.27 -32.75 -19.22
CA LEU A 19 12.43 -32.16 -17.89
C LEU A 19 13.74 -32.68 -17.29
N LEU A 20 14.62 -31.77 -16.89
CA LEU A 20 15.96 -32.09 -16.40
C LEU A 20 16.20 -31.52 -15.01
N GLY A 21 17.07 -32.20 -14.25
CA GLY A 21 17.59 -31.70 -12.97
C GLY A 21 16.53 -31.43 -11.90
N SER A 22 15.35 -32.06 -12.00
CA SER A 22 14.23 -31.71 -11.12
C SER A 22 14.52 -32.01 -9.66
N ASP A 23 14.20 -31.06 -8.79
CA ASP A 23 14.27 -31.19 -7.34
C ASP A 23 13.03 -30.56 -6.70
N ALA A 24 12.62 -31.06 -5.54
CA ALA A 24 11.51 -30.47 -4.80
C ALA A 24 11.55 -30.82 -3.32
N THR A 25 11.03 -29.90 -2.52
CA THR A 25 10.83 -30.04 -1.10
C THR A 25 9.44 -29.57 -0.69
N LEU A 26 9.00 -30.02 0.47
CA LEU A 26 7.75 -29.60 1.08
C LEU A 26 8.03 -28.68 2.27
N ALA A 27 7.19 -27.66 2.44
CA ALA A 27 7.14 -26.84 3.63
C ALA A 27 5.71 -26.87 4.19
N ASN A 28 5.56 -27.11 5.49
CA ASN A 28 4.25 -27.19 6.16
C ASN A 28 4.20 -26.11 7.24
N TYR A 29 3.50 -25.01 6.99
CA TYR A 29 3.61 -23.83 7.84
C TYR A 29 2.32 -23.03 7.97
N ARG A 30 2.26 -22.21 9.01
CA ARG A 30 1.30 -21.11 9.20
C ARG A 30 2.07 -19.81 9.32
N VAL A 31 1.41 -18.69 9.08
CA VAL A 31 1.97 -17.35 9.32
C VAL A 31 1.08 -16.64 10.32
N VAL A 32 1.65 -15.97 11.30
CA VAL A 32 0.89 -15.06 12.17
C VAL A 32 1.10 -13.65 11.66
N ASP A 33 0.00 -12.98 11.32
CA ASP A 33 0.03 -11.56 11.00
C ASP A 33 0.17 -10.74 12.27
N TRP A 34 0.85 -9.61 12.17
CA TRP A 34 1.01 -8.66 13.25
C TRP A 34 0.66 -7.26 12.77
N SER A 35 0.26 -6.40 13.68
CA SER A 35 0.13 -4.96 13.45
C SER A 35 0.88 -4.19 14.52
N LEU A 36 1.36 -3.00 14.17
CA LEU A 36 2.09 -2.11 15.05
C LEU A 36 1.48 -0.71 14.97
N GLN A 37 1.15 -0.15 16.13
CA GLN A 37 0.70 1.22 16.26
C GLN A 37 1.52 1.93 17.33
N LYS A 38 1.83 3.19 17.08
CA LYS A 38 2.46 4.08 18.04
C LYS A 38 1.70 5.39 18.11
N THR A 39 1.39 5.84 19.32
CA THR A 39 0.78 7.15 19.59
C THR A 39 1.60 7.87 20.63
N GLY A 40 1.61 9.20 20.56
CA GLY A 40 2.41 10.05 21.45
C GLY A 40 1.59 11.22 21.97
N ALA A 41 1.90 11.67 23.18
CA ALA A 41 1.31 12.83 23.80
C ALA A 41 2.33 13.57 24.68
N TRP A 42 2.17 14.89 24.77
CA TRP A 42 2.92 15.75 25.69
C TRP A 42 2.21 15.79 27.05
N ASP A 43 2.96 15.50 28.12
CA ASP A 43 2.53 15.65 29.51
C ASP A 43 3.21 16.89 30.09
N ALA A 44 2.49 18.01 30.03
CA ALA A 44 2.98 19.31 30.46
C ALA A 44 3.27 19.35 31.97
N GLU A 45 2.45 18.67 32.78
CA GLU A 45 2.59 18.65 34.24
C GLU A 45 3.91 18.01 34.69
N GLN A 46 4.36 16.99 33.96
CA GLN A 46 5.58 16.26 34.27
C GLN A 46 6.73 16.53 33.29
N SER A 47 6.55 17.49 32.38
CA SER A 47 7.53 17.92 31.36
C SER A 47 8.18 16.73 30.64
N ARG A 48 7.35 15.90 30.01
CA ARG A 48 7.80 14.68 29.34
C ARG A 48 6.88 14.29 28.20
N VAL A 49 7.44 13.57 27.24
CA VAL A 49 6.67 12.91 26.18
C VAL A 49 6.36 11.49 26.60
N LEU A 50 5.11 11.06 26.38
CA LEU A 50 4.69 9.67 26.54
C LEU A 50 4.31 9.11 25.18
N TRP A 51 4.90 7.98 24.82
CA TRP A 51 4.44 7.15 23.73
C TRP A 51 3.84 5.86 24.24
N SER A 52 2.73 5.45 23.62
CA SER A 52 2.20 4.10 23.72
C SER A 52 2.54 3.33 22.44
N VAL A 53 3.13 2.16 22.61
CA VAL A 53 3.45 1.22 21.52
C VAL A 53 2.56 0.00 21.68
N SER A 54 1.73 -0.27 20.67
CA SER A 54 0.80 -1.38 20.64
C SER A 54 1.17 -2.33 19.51
N ALA A 55 1.72 -3.48 19.84
CA ALA A 55 1.94 -4.58 18.91
C ALA A 55 0.82 -5.61 19.10
N THR A 56 0.01 -5.81 18.07
CA THR A 56 -1.17 -6.69 18.14
C THR A 56 -0.93 -7.94 17.32
N ARG A 57 -0.99 -9.10 17.98
CA ARG A 57 -0.90 -10.41 17.35
C ARG A 57 -2.22 -10.77 16.69
N GLY A 58 -2.18 -11.07 15.39
CA GLY A 58 -3.32 -11.58 14.64
C GLY A 58 -3.58 -13.07 14.86
N SER A 59 -4.50 -13.59 14.06
CA SER A 59 -4.73 -15.04 13.97
C SER A 59 -3.71 -15.66 13.03
N ALA A 60 -3.31 -16.90 13.31
CA ALA A 60 -2.48 -17.65 12.39
C ALA A 60 -3.29 -17.98 11.12
N THR A 61 -2.66 -17.88 9.95
CA THR A 61 -3.22 -18.31 8.68
C THR A 61 -3.55 -19.81 8.70
N THR A 62 -4.35 -20.22 7.72
CA THR A 62 -4.63 -21.64 7.48
C THR A 62 -3.35 -22.41 7.19
N LEU A 63 -3.28 -23.67 7.64
CA LEU A 63 -2.10 -24.51 7.46
C LEU A 63 -1.83 -24.73 5.97
N THR A 64 -0.68 -24.25 5.51
CA THR A 64 -0.24 -24.33 4.12
C THR A 64 0.81 -25.42 3.98
N LEU A 65 0.63 -26.30 3.01
CA LEU A 65 1.66 -27.21 2.51
C LEU A 65 2.14 -26.69 1.16
N ALA A 66 3.33 -26.09 1.13
CA ALA A 66 3.93 -25.59 -0.11
C ALA A 66 4.86 -26.65 -0.71
N ALA A 67 4.62 -27.02 -1.96
CA ALA A 67 5.53 -27.80 -2.81
C ALA A 67 6.41 -26.85 -3.59
N ASN A 68 7.70 -26.85 -3.26
CA ASN A 68 8.69 -25.93 -3.79
C ASN A 68 9.72 -26.71 -4.56
N GLY A 69 10.06 -26.29 -5.76
CA GLY A 69 11.01 -27.07 -6.54
C GLY A 69 11.61 -26.34 -7.73
N PHE A 70 12.42 -27.09 -8.45
CA PHE A 70 13.12 -26.68 -9.63
C PHE A 70 12.82 -27.66 -10.77
N VAL A 71 12.64 -27.15 -11.97
CA VAL A 71 12.58 -27.95 -13.19
C VAL A 71 13.18 -27.18 -14.35
N ARG A 72 14.15 -27.78 -15.03
CA ARG A 72 14.61 -27.29 -16.33
C ARG A 72 13.72 -27.86 -17.42
N VAL A 73 12.99 -26.99 -18.11
CA VAL A 73 12.14 -27.33 -19.25
C VAL A 73 12.94 -27.07 -20.52
N GLN A 74 13.43 -28.12 -21.18
CA GLN A 74 14.24 -28.00 -22.39
C GLN A 74 13.50 -28.56 -23.61
N ASN A 75 13.52 -27.83 -24.72
CA ASN A 75 13.13 -28.37 -26.01
C ASN A 75 14.32 -29.13 -26.64
N SER A 76 14.30 -30.46 -26.52
CA SER A 76 15.25 -31.38 -27.15
C SER A 76 14.81 -31.81 -28.57
N GLY A 77 13.71 -31.25 -29.07
CA GLY A 77 13.19 -31.51 -30.40
C GLY A 77 13.87 -30.70 -31.50
N SER A 78 13.30 -30.78 -32.70
CA SER A 78 13.73 -30.08 -33.92
C SER A 78 12.73 -29.04 -34.41
N ALA A 79 11.60 -28.85 -33.73
CA ALA A 79 10.63 -27.78 -33.96
C ALA A 79 10.35 -26.98 -32.68
N PRO A 80 9.82 -25.74 -32.77
CA PRO A 80 9.40 -24.98 -31.59
C PRO A 80 8.32 -25.69 -30.77
N ALA A 81 8.51 -25.74 -29.44
CA ALA A 81 7.53 -26.29 -28.48
C ALA A 81 6.72 -25.16 -27.85
N THR A 82 5.41 -25.11 -28.08
CA THR A 82 4.49 -24.21 -27.38
C THR A 82 4.09 -24.84 -26.05
N ILE A 83 4.39 -24.20 -24.92
CA ILE A 83 4.00 -24.67 -23.59
C ILE A 83 2.57 -24.21 -23.33
N GLY A 84 1.64 -25.16 -23.20
CA GLY A 84 0.22 -24.87 -23.00
C GLY A 84 -0.14 -24.76 -21.53
N ASN A 85 0.26 -25.75 -20.72
CA ASN A 85 0.02 -25.74 -19.29
C ASN A 85 1.13 -26.44 -18.50
N ILE A 86 1.19 -26.09 -17.22
CA ILE A 86 1.97 -26.76 -16.20
C ILE A 86 1.03 -27.12 -15.05
N VAL A 87 1.02 -28.40 -14.67
CA VAL A 87 0.25 -28.91 -13.53
C VAL A 87 1.23 -29.36 -12.46
N VAL A 88 1.07 -28.85 -11.23
CA VAL A 88 1.73 -29.40 -10.04
C VAL A 88 0.71 -30.23 -9.27
N ASN A 89 0.76 -31.54 -9.48
CA ASN A 89 -0.17 -32.49 -8.91
C ASN A 89 0.36 -33.08 -7.60
N LEU A 90 -0.37 -32.90 -6.51
CA LEU A 90 -0.05 -33.48 -5.21
C LEU A 90 -0.76 -34.82 -5.05
N GLN A 91 0.03 -35.86 -4.79
CA GLN A 91 -0.46 -37.22 -4.59
C GLN A 91 -0.12 -37.76 -3.20
N ARG A 92 -0.98 -38.63 -2.68
CA ARG A 92 -0.70 -39.44 -1.49
C ARG A 92 -0.70 -40.93 -1.82
N THR A 93 -0.05 -41.71 -0.96
CA THR A 93 -0.15 -43.18 -1.04
C THR A 93 -1.49 -43.67 -0.47
N VAL A 94 -2.14 -44.62 -1.15
CA VAL A 94 -3.38 -45.27 -0.66
C VAL A 94 -3.22 -46.78 -0.48
N GLY A 95 -1.97 -47.26 -0.43
CA GLY A 95 -1.62 -48.68 -0.34
C GLY A 95 -0.54 -49.05 -1.37
N LYS A 96 -0.40 -50.34 -1.64
CA LYS A 96 0.51 -50.88 -2.66
C LYS A 96 -0.26 -51.26 -3.93
N SER A 97 0.36 -51.03 -5.09
CA SER A 97 -0.08 -51.55 -6.39
C SER A 97 1.10 -52.24 -7.07
N GLY A 98 1.01 -53.56 -7.26
CA GLY A 98 2.13 -54.36 -7.78
C GLY A 98 3.39 -54.19 -6.92
N ALA A 99 4.51 -53.81 -7.55
CA ALA A 99 5.82 -53.68 -6.90
C ALA A 99 6.05 -52.36 -6.12
N GLY A 100 5.08 -51.43 -6.06
CA GLY A 100 5.28 -50.11 -5.46
C GLY A 100 4.05 -49.51 -4.80
N ASN A 101 4.19 -48.29 -4.29
CA ASN A 101 3.07 -47.54 -3.70
C ASN A 101 2.08 -47.12 -4.79
N LYS A 102 0.78 -47.28 -4.51
CA LYS A 102 -0.30 -46.72 -5.33
C LYS A 102 -0.47 -45.25 -4.95
N TRP A 103 -0.25 -44.37 -5.91
CA TRP A 103 -0.37 -42.92 -5.75
C TRP A 103 -1.71 -42.44 -6.28
N VAL A 104 -2.36 -41.57 -5.53
CA VAL A 104 -3.64 -40.97 -5.90
C VAL A 104 -3.59 -39.46 -5.70
N THR A 105 -4.06 -38.73 -6.69
CA THR A 105 -4.22 -37.27 -6.68
C THR A 105 -5.14 -36.86 -5.54
N ILE A 106 -4.71 -35.88 -4.75
CA ILE A 106 -5.51 -35.28 -3.68
C ILE A 106 -5.80 -33.80 -3.93
N SER A 107 -4.94 -33.12 -4.67
CA SER A 107 -5.12 -31.74 -5.11
C SER A 107 -4.11 -31.45 -6.22
N SER A 108 -4.38 -30.43 -7.01
CA SER A 108 -3.50 -29.98 -8.09
C SER A 108 -3.57 -28.46 -8.13
N ASP A 109 -2.44 -27.79 -8.33
CA ASP A 109 -2.39 -26.38 -8.68
C ASP A 109 -2.00 -26.27 -10.15
N ILE A 110 -2.63 -25.36 -10.88
CA ILE A 110 -2.63 -25.36 -12.35
C ILE A 110 -2.28 -23.97 -12.89
N ALA A 111 -1.43 -23.94 -13.91
CA ALA A 111 -1.24 -22.74 -14.72
C ALA A 111 -1.34 -23.09 -16.21
N ASP A 112 -2.01 -22.23 -16.98
CA ASP A 112 -2.11 -22.35 -18.43
C ASP A 112 -1.66 -21.07 -19.16
N ALA A 113 -1.59 -21.14 -20.48
CA ALA A 113 -1.10 -20.06 -21.33
C ALA A 113 -2.13 -18.95 -21.64
N THR A 114 -3.38 -19.10 -21.16
CA THR A 114 -4.47 -18.15 -21.39
C THR A 114 -4.79 -17.35 -20.12
N GLN A 115 -4.87 -18.03 -18.99
CA GLN A 115 -5.30 -17.54 -17.69
C GLN A 115 -4.14 -17.47 -16.69
N GLY A 116 -2.96 -18.02 -17.02
CA GLY A 116 -1.84 -18.09 -16.09
C GLY A 116 -2.22 -18.91 -14.86
N ASP A 117 -1.86 -18.40 -13.68
CA ASP A 117 -2.19 -18.98 -12.36
C ASP A 117 -3.69 -18.90 -12.01
N ALA A 118 -4.51 -18.17 -12.77
CA ALA A 118 -5.96 -18.16 -12.55
C ALA A 118 -6.66 -19.41 -13.14
N ALA A 119 -5.92 -20.29 -13.83
CA ALA A 119 -6.46 -21.48 -14.46
C ALA A 119 -6.84 -22.55 -13.43
N THR A 120 -8.13 -22.92 -13.35
CA THR A 120 -8.57 -23.96 -12.41
C THR A 120 -8.69 -25.36 -13.03
N PHE A 121 -8.33 -25.50 -14.30
CA PHE A 121 -8.49 -26.73 -15.07
C PHE A 121 -7.42 -26.85 -16.16
N ALA A 122 -6.85 -28.04 -16.32
CA ALA A 122 -5.91 -28.32 -17.41
C ALA A 122 -6.19 -29.69 -18.02
N ARG A 123 -6.09 -29.77 -19.35
CA ARG A 123 -6.06 -31.04 -20.07
C ARG A 123 -4.62 -31.41 -20.37
N ILE A 124 -4.31 -32.69 -20.30
CA ILE A 124 -2.99 -33.24 -20.55
C ILE A 124 -3.09 -34.51 -21.40
N SER A 125 -1.96 -34.94 -21.96
CA SER A 125 -1.84 -36.29 -22.52
C SER A 125 -1.96 -37.33 -21.38
N PRO A 126 -2.97 -38.23 -21.38
CA PRO A 126 -3.23 -39.13 -20.25
C PRO A 126 -2.05 -40.01 -19.84
N GLN A 127 -1.16 -40.30 -20.80
CA GLN A 127 0.02 -41.12 -20.63
C GLN A 127 1.07 -40.49 -19.71
N ALA A 128 0.99 -39.17 -19.47
CA ALA A 128 1.90 -38.47 -18.58
C ALA A 128 1.50 -38.58 -17.11
N SER A 129 0.21 -38.74 -16.79
CA SER A 129 -0.25 -38.89 -15.40
C SER A 129 0.12 -40.27 -14.86
N ALA A 130 0.61 -40.34 -13.62
CA ALA A 130 0.82 -41.62 -12.93
C ALA A 130 -0.47 -42.43 -12.76
N GLU A 131 -1.62 -41.77 -12.82
CA GLU A 131 -2.96 -42.35 -12.67
C GLU A 131 -3.67 -42.56 -14.01
N GLY A 132 -3.03 -42.17 -15.13
CA GLY A 132 -3.65 -42.23 -16.45
C GLY A 132 -4.74 -41.17 -16.68
N LEU A 133 -4.74 -40.08 -15.90
CA LEU A 133 -5.70 -38.98 -16.02
C LEU A 133 -5.38 -38.09 -17.22
N GLY A 134 -6.39 -37.76 -18.02
CA GLY A 134 -6.29 -36.82 -19.15
C GLY A 134 -6.54 -35.36 -18.78
N SER A 135 -6.88 -35.08 -17.52
CA SER A 135 -7.16 -33.73 -17.05
C SER A 135 -7.00 -33.63 -15.54
N PHE A 136 -6.78 -32.42 -15.07
CA PHE A 136 -6.74 -32.04 -13.66
C PHE A 136 -7.64 -30.84 -13.41
N SER A 137 -8.20 -30.78 -12.22
CA SER A 137 -9.02 -29.68 -11.73
C SER A 137 -8.52 -29.27 -10.36
N GLU A 138 -8.46 -27.97 -10.11
CA GLU A 138 -8.27 -27.46 -8.77
C GLU A 138 -9.47 -27.80 -7.89
N ASN A 139 -9.21 -27.95 -6.59
CA ASN A 139 -10.25 -28.19 -5.60
C ASN A 139 -10.12 -27.18 -4.45
N THR A 140 -10.96 -27.31 -3.43
CA THR A 140 -10.95 -26.38 -2.28
C THR A 140 -9.63 -26.35 -1.51
N ALA A 141 -8.76 -27.34 -1.70
CA ALA A 141 -7.45 -27.39 -1.08
C ALA A 141 -6.31 -26.91 -2.01
N SER A 142 -6.60 -26.62 -3.28
CA SER A 142 -5.67 -25.98 -4.20
C SER A 142 -5.44 -24.52 -3.80
N GLY A 143 -4.32 -23.96 -4.24
CA GLY A 143 -3.98 -22.56 -4.07
C GLY A 143 -3.07 -22.08 -5.20
N PRO A 144 -2.33 -20.98 -5.02
CA PRO A 144 -1.54 -20.39 -6.09
C PRO A 144 -0.33 -21.25 -6.48
N LEU A 145 -0.01 -21.22 -7.77
CA LEU A 145 1.17 -21.78 -8.43
C LEU A 145 2.03 -20.65 -9.02
N GLU A 146 3.09 -20.31 -8.31
CA GLU A 146 4.02 -19.24 -8.69
C GLU A 146 5.25 -19.82 -9.39
N PHE A 147 5.74 -19.13 -10.44
CA PHE A 147 6.98 -19.46 -11.13
C PHE A 147 7.98 -18.31 -11.13
N MET A 148 9.26 -18.64 -11.02
CA MET A 148 10.38 -17.72 -11.18
C MET A 148 11.43 -18.34 -12.08
N ASP A 149 11.99 -17.53 -12.99
CA ASP A 149 13.13 -17.94 -13.80
C ASP A 149 14.40 -17.89 -12.93
N ALA A 150 15.02 -19.05 -12.74
CA ALA A 150 16.18 -19.24 -11.88
C ALA A 150 17.44 -18.55 -12.42
N ASP A 151 17.52 -18.26 -13.72
CA ASP A 151 18.72 -17.69 -14.33
C ASP A 151 18.84 -16.18 -14.11
N ASN A 152 17.70 -15.50 -13.92
CA ASN A 152 17.64 -14.04 -13.77
C ASN A 152 16.82 -13.57 -12.55
N ASN A 153 16.24 -14.50 -11.78
CA ASN A 153 15.45 -14.22 -10.59
C ASN A 153 14.23 -13.32 -10.85
N THR A 154 13.60 -13.46 -12.03
CA THR A 154 12.39 -12.72 -12.42
C THR A 154 11.16 -13.61 -12.45
N ALA A 155 9.99 -13.03 -12.21
CA ALA A 155 8.72 -13.77 -12.29
C ALA A 155 8.52 -14.34 -13.70
N PHE A 156 8.16 -15.62 -13.80
CA PHE A 156 7.85 -16.28 -15.05
C PHE A 156 6.33 -16.40 -15.23
N SER A 157 5.85 -16.11 -16.44
CA SER A 157 4.44 -16.24 -16.81
C SER A 157 4.31 -17.13 -18.04
N LEU A 158 3.32 -18.02 -18.02
CA LEU A 158 2.88 -18.77 -19.21
C LEU A 158 2.01 -17.93 -20.16
N THR A 159 1.56 -16.75 -19.71
CA THR A 159 0.72 -15.84 -20.48
C THR A 159 1.53 -14.59 -20.87
N PRO A 160 1.72 -14.29 -22.17
CA PRO A 160 1.23 -15.06 -23.34
C PRO A 160 1.98 -16.39 -23.53
N GLN A 161 1.37 -17.31 -24.30
CA GLN A 161 1.89 -18.67 -24.52
C GLN A 161 3.39 -18.68 -24.86
N VAL A 162 4.16 -19.40 -24.05
CA VAL A 162 5.62 -19.51 -24.20
C VAL A 162 5.94 -20.51 -25.31
N SER A 163 6.84 -20.13 -26.22
CA SER A 163 7.36 -21.02 -27.27
C SER A 163 8.89 -21.18 -27.14
N LEU A 164 9.35 -22.40 -26.91
CA LEU A 164 10.77 -22.73 -26.81
C LEU A 164 11.29 -23.20 -28.18
N ALA A 165 12.27 -22.48 -28.74
CA ALA A 165 12.94 -22.94 -29.96
C ALA A 165 13.76 -24.23 -29.71
N PRO A 166 14.11 -25.01 -30.76
CA PRO A 166 14.99 -26.17 -30.61
C PRO A 166 16.28 -25.83 -29.85
N GLY A 167 16.57 -26.62 -28.81
CA GLY A 167 17.74 -26.45 -27.94
C GLY A 167 17.55 -25.43 -26.81
N GLN A 168 16.53 -24.57 -26.85
CA GLN A 168 16.25 -23.64 -25.75
C GLN A 168 15.73 -24.35 -24.51
N ALA A 169 16.01 -23.74 -23.36
CA ALA A 169 15.50 -24.17 -22.08
C ALA A 169 15.07 -22.96 -21.24
N VAL A 170 14.15 -23.21 -20.31
CA VAL A 170 13.86 -22.30 -19.20
C VAL A 170 14.06 -23.06 -17.90
N ASN A 171 14.69 -22.38 -16.93
CA ASN A 171 15.01 -22.92 -15.61
C ASN A 171 13.96 -22.39 -14.64
N LEU A 172 12.97 -23.21 -14.30
CA LEU A 172 11.82 -22.78 -13.50
C LEU A 172 11.99 -23.20 -12.04
N LEU A 173 11.98 -22.23 -11.14
CA LEU A 173 11.60 -22.43 -9.75
C LEU A 173 10.08 -22.32 -9.65
N PHE A 174 9.45 -23.24 -8.92
CA PHE A 174 8.00 -23.21 -8.71
C PHE A 174 7.65 -23.31 -7.22
N SER A 175 6.52 -22.70 -6.84
CA SER A 175 5.90 -22.86 -5.53
C SER A 175 4.40 -23.07 -5.70
N ALA A 176 3.93 -24.29 -5.42
CA ALA A 176 2.51 -24.67 -5.40
C ALA A 176 2.03 -24.74 -3.95
N LYS A 177 0.93 -24.09 -3.59
CA LYS A 177 0.50 -23.92 -2.19
C LYS A 177 -0.85 -24.60 -1.95
N PHE A 178 -0.84 -25.68 -1.17
CA PHE A 178 -2.04 -26.44 -0.82
C PHE A 178 -2.52 -26.15 0.61
N ASN A 179 -3.83 -26.17 0.83
CA ASN A 179 -4.44 -26.06 2.16
C ASN A 179 -4.41 -27.40 2.89
N ASN A 180 -3.37 -27.61 3.71
CA ASN A 180 -3.20 -28.84 4.47
C ASN A 180 -4.13 -28.96 5.68
N ALA A 181 -4.83 -27.88 6.07
CA ALA A 181 -5.91 -27.99 7.05
C ALA A 181 -7.10 -28.79 6.48
N LEU A 182 -7.31 -28.74 5.16
CA LEU A 182 -8.31 -29.55 4.46
C LEU A 182 -7.78 -30.92 4.04
N LEU A 183 -6.54 -31.00 3.55
CA LEU A 183 -5.93 -32.27 3.13
C LEU A 183 -5.64 -33.21 4.31
N ALA A 184 -5.40 -32.64 5.49
CA ALA A 184 -5.09 -33.35 6.73
C ALA A 184 -3.94 -34.36 6.58
N LEU A 185 -2.85 -34.00 5.87
CA LEU A 185 -1.67 -34.85 5.74
C LEU A 185 -0.79 -34.74 7.00
N PRO A 186 -0.62 -35.82 7.78
CA PRO A 186 0.25 -35.81 8.95
C PRO A 186 1.72 -35.70 8.59
N ALA A 187 2.52 -35.13 9.49
CA ALA A 187 3.97 -35.13 9.38
C ALA A 187 4.53 -36.56 9.22
N GLY A 188 5.55 -36.72 8.38
CA GLY A 188 6.15 -38.01 8.04
C GLY A 188 5.41 -38.79 6.95
N THR A 189 4.19 -38.38 6.57
CA THR A 189 3.46 -39.00 5.45
C THR A 189 4.22 -38.77 4.15
N LEU A 190 4.40 -39.82 3.36
CA LEU A 190 4.97 -39.67 2.02
C LEU A 190 3.93 -39.03 1.08
N ALA A 191 4.30 -37.88 0.54
CA ALA A 191 3.60 -37.21 -0.54
C ALA A 191 4.46 -37.23 -1.80
N ARG A 192 3.82 -37.19 -2.96
CA ARG A 192 4.51 -37.09 -4.24
C ARG A 192 4.04 -35.84 -4.96
N ILE A 193 5.01 -35.06 -5.41
CA ILE A 193 4.84 -33.91 -6.28
C ILE A 193 5.08 -34.40 -7.71
N GLU A 194 4.03 -34.42 -8.53
CA GLU A 194 4.09 -34.74 -9.95
C GLU A 194 3.94 -33.43 -10.74
N ILE A 195 5.03 -32.96 -11.35
CA ILE A 195 4.99 -31.78 -12.23
C ILE A 195 4.80 -32.28 -13.66
N ILE A 196 3.78 -31.81 -14.36
CA ILE A 196 3.47 -32.19 -15.74
C ILE A 196 3.49 -30.93 -16.61
N VAL A 197 4.36 -30.93 -17.63
CA VAL A 197 4.42 -29.87 -18.63
C VAL A 197 3.81 -30.38 -19.93
N SER A 198 2.76 -29.71 -20.40
CA SER A 198 2.07 -30.04 -21.67
C SER A 198 2.48 -29.08 -22.77
N PHE A 199 2.77 -29.62 -23.95
CA PHE A 199 3.24 -28.82 -25.08
C PHE A 199 2.66 -29.27 -26.43
N GLY A 200 2.48 -28.30 -27.32
CA GLY A 200 2.02 -28.46 -28.70
C GLY A 200 3.16 -28.69 -29.69
N ASN A 201 2.83 -28.80 -30.97
CA ASN A 201 3.77 -29.06 -32.07
C ASN A 201 4.58 -30.37 -31.92
N ALA A 202 4.04 -31.32 -31.15
CA ALA A 202 4.73 -32.55 -30.79
C ALA A 202 4.81 -33.57 -31.94
N GLY A 203 4.37 -33.25 -33.16
CA GLY A 203 4.43 -34.12 -34.35
C GLY A 203 3.67 -35.46 -34.21
N ALA A 204 3.85 -36.40 -35.14
CA ALA A 204 3.32 -37.76 -35.01
C ALA A 204 4.40 -38.69 -34.42
N ARG A 205 4.12 -39.38 -33.30
CA ARG A 205 5.05 -40.33 -32.67
C ARG A 205 4.32 -41.58 -32.19
N GLY A 206 4.88 -42.76 -32.47
CA GLY A 206 4.42 -44.05 -31.94
C GLY A 206 5.32 -44.56 -30.79
N GLY A 207 4.81 -45.47 -29.96
CA GLY A 207 5.55 -46.09 -28.84
C GLY A 207 5.53 -45.27 -27.54
N SER A 208 6.55 -45.44 -26.67
CA SER A 208 6.69 -44.70 -25.41
C SER A 208 6.79 -43.19 -25.67
N GLY A 209 5.88 -42.41 -25.09
CA GLY A 209 5.72 -40.97 -25.40
C GLY A 209 4.82 -40.70 -26.61
N SER A 210 3.81 -41.55 -26.81
CA SER A 210 2.77 -41.41 -27.84
C SER A 210 2.09 -40.05 -27.77
N VAL A 211 1.81 -39.48 -28.93
CA VAL A 211 1.16 -38.18 -29.07
C VAL A 211 -0.35 -38.32 -28.88
N SER A 212 -0.93 -37.45 -28.07
CA SER A 212 -2.39 -37.28 -28.01
C SER A 212 -2.83 -36.28 -29.07
N SER A 213 -3.99 -36.52 -29.68
CA SER A 213 -4.51 -35.64 -30.72
C SER A 213 -5.61 -34.74 -30.16
N ASN A 214 -5.61 -33.47 -30.60
CA ASN A 214 -6.65 -32.49 -30.33
C ASN A 214 -6.94 -32.30 -28.83
N ILE A 215 -5.92 -31.92 -28.06
CA ILE A 215 -6.06 -31.55 -26.64
C ILE A 215 -5.82 -30.06 -26.51
N ASP A 216 -6.85 -29.32 -26.06
CA ASP A 216 -6.74 -27.93 -25.60
C ASP A 216 -5.86 -27.90 -24.34
N ILE A 217 -4.59 -27.52 -24.51
CA ILE A 217 -3.61 -27.43 -23.44
C ILE A 217 -3.42 -26.00 -22.97
N ASN A 218 -3.74 -24.99 -23.79
CA ASN A 218 -3.59 -23.59 -23.40
C ASN A 218 -4.80 -23.03 -22.63
N GLY A 219 -5.91 -23.76 -22.57
CA GLY A 219 -7.09 -23.42 -21.76
C GLY A 219 -8.04 -22.40 -22.42
N ASN A 220 -7.90 -22.12 -23.71
CA ASN A 220 -8.73 -21.13 -24.40
C ASN A 220 -10.08 -21.69 -24.90
N GLY A 221 -10.33 -22.99 -24.73
CA GLY A 221 -11.58 -23.65 -25.10
C GLY A 221 -11.67 -24.07 -26.56
N VAL A 222 -10.62 -23.86 -27.37
CA VAL A 222 -10.54 -24.30 -28.77
C VAL A 222 -9.33 -25.22 -28.99
N ILE A 223 -9.27 -25.89 -30.14
CA ILE A 223 -8.09 -26.68 -30.53
C ILE A 223 -7.29 -25.88 -31.55
N ASP A 224 -6.19 -25.31 -31.09
CA ASP A 224 -5.28 -24.56 -31.95
C ASP A 224 -4.45 -25.46 -32.86
N ALA A 225 -3.76 -24.85 -33.83
CA ALA A 225 -2.98 -25.58 -34.82
C ALA A 225 -1.86 -26.42 -34.19
N ASP A 226 -1.21 -25.89 -33.16
CA ASP A 226 -0.16 -26.54 -32.38
C ASP A 226 -0.70 -27.64 -31.45
N GLU A 227 -1.98 -27.60 -31.11
CA GLU A 227 -2.65 -28.53 -30.18
C GLU A 227 -3.23 -29.78 -30.85
N ARG A 228 -3.14 -29.86 -32.18
CA ARG A 228 -3.52 -31.07 -32.94
C ARG A 228 -2.66 -32.28 -32.57
N LYS A 229 -1.45 -32.04 -32.06
CA LYS A 229 -0.46 -33.04 -31.65
C LYS A 229 0.23 -32.59 -30.37
N VAL A 230 -0.27 -33.09 -29.25
CA VAL A 230 0.16 -32.74 -27.90
C VAL A 230 0.90 -33.88 -27.24
N ARG A 231 1.93 -33.53 -26.47
CA ARG A 231 2.54 -34.42 -25.49
C ARG A 231 2.61 -33.71 -24.14
N SER A 232 2.58 -34.52 -23.08
CA SER A 232 2.83 -34.05 -21.73
C SER A 232 4.00 -34.83 -21.14
N VAL A 233 4.86 -34.15 -20.39
CA VAL A 233 6.08 -34.73 -19.81
C VAL A 233 6.00 -34.57 -18.30
N PRO A 234 6.00 -35.68 -17.53
CA PRO A 234 5.98 -35.62 -16.09
C PRO A 234 7.39 -35.72 -15.49
N THR A 235 7.60 -35.10 -14.34
CA THR A 235 8.64 -35.47 -13.36
C THR A 235 7.99 -35.72 -12.01
N ARG A 236 8.55 -36.60 -11.20
CA ARG A 236 7.92 -37.09 -9.96
C ARG A 236 8.90 -37.14 -8.82
N LEU A 237 8.61 -36.43 -7.76
CA LEU A 237 9.48 -36.26 -6.61
C LEU A 237 8.69 -36.67 -5.36
N THR A 238 9.27 -37.56 -4.56
CA THR A 238 8.60 -38.09 -3.35
C THR A 238 9.28 -37.53 -2.12
N CYS A 239 8.51 -36.85 -1.28
CA CYS A 239 8.99 -36.13 -0.10
C CYS A 239 8.13 -36.52 1.11
N ALA A 240 8.72 -36.56 2.30
CA ALA A 240 7.93 -36.67 3.53
C ALA A 240 7.36 -35.29 3.89
N VAL A 241 6.10 -35.23 4.30
CA VAL A 241 5.48 -33.99 4.82
C VAL A 241 6.22 -33.59 6.11
N PRO A 242 6.78 -32.37 6.21
CA PRO A 242 7.47 -31.95 7.41
C PRO A 242 6.50 -31.65 8.56
N ALA A 243 7.04 -31.58 9.78
CA ALA A 243 6.28 -31.09 10.93
C ALA A 243 5.79 -29.66 10.66
N ALA A 244 4.55 -29.38 11.06
CA ALA A 244 3.99 -28.05 10.96
C ALA A 244 4.70 -27.09 11.93
N PHE A 245 4.98 -25.88 11.48
CA PHE A 245 5.50 -24.81 12.34
C PHE A 245 4.84 -23.47 12.00
N THR A 246 5.03 -22.47 12.86
CA THR A 246 4.40 -21.15 12.72
C THR A 246 5.48 -20.10 12.49
N VAL A 247 5.43 -19.42 11.35
CA VAL A 247 6.24 -18.23 11.03
C VAL A 247 5.67 -17.03 11.78
N ASN A 248 6.55 -16.19 12.32
CA ASN A 248 6.20 -15.04 13.17
C ASN A 248 5.37 -15.42 14.41
N ASP A 249 5.54 -16.65 14.93
CA ASP A 249 4.93 -17.04 16.21
C ASP A 249 5.43 -16.15 17.36
N SER A 250 6.68 -15.72 17.24
CA SER A 250 7.26 -14.61 17.98
C SER A 250 7.95 -13.62 17.04
N VAL A 251 8.02 -12.37 17.46
CA VAL A 251 8.61 -11.24 16.73
C VAL A 251 9.42 -10.36 17.68
N LEU A 252 10.38 -9.62 17.14
CA LEU A 252 11.24 -8.70 17.86
C LEU A 252 10.62 -7.29 17.81
N LEU A 253 10.24 -6.75 18.97
CA LEU A 253 9.83 -5.36 19.13
C LEU A 253 11.05 -4.51 19.49
N ARG A 254 11.25 -3.39 18.79
CA ARG A 254 12.32 -2.39 19.04
C ARG A 254 11.76 -0.98 19.09
N ASP A 255 12.33 -0.15 19.95
CA ASP A 255 12.00 1.27 20.11
C ASP A 255 13.22 2.06 20.59
N ASP A 256 14.27 2.05 19.76
CA ASP A 256 15.59 2.64 20.03
C ASP A 256 15.88 3.88 19.16
N GLU A 257 14.90 4.36 18.39
CA GLU A 257 15.01 5.46 17.44
C GLU A 257 14.19 6.68 17.90
N ILE A 258 14.79 7.53 18.74
CA ILE A 258 14.19 8.81 19.20
C ILE A 258 15.00 9.99 18.69
N THR A 259 14.31 10.97 18.10
CA THR A 259 14.89 12.20 17.56
C THR A 259 14.12 13.42 18.05
N SER A 260 14.74 14.60 17.95
CA SER A 260 14.09 15.88 18.26
C SER A 260 14.49 16.96 17.27
N THR A 261 13.65 17.99 17.15
CA THR A 261 13.85 19.17 16.30
C THR A 261 13.70 20.46 17.12
N GLY A 262 14.08 21.60 16.54
CA GLY A 262 13.98 22.90 17.21
C GLY A 262 14.96 23.04 18.38
N THR A 263 14.49 23.64 19.47
CA THR A 263 15.28 23.80 20.71
C THR A 263 15.01 22.71 21.74
N VAL A 264 14.30 21.64 21.35
CA VAL A 264 13.96 20.53 22.23
C VAL A 264 15.22 19.84 22.75
N THR A 265 15.21 19.54 24.06
CA THR A 265 16.21 18.67 24.70
C THR A 265 15.51 17.45 25.30
N LEU A 266 16.11 16.28 25.10
CA LEU A 266 15.56 15.00 25.57
C LEU A 266 16.42 14.43 26.70
N GLY A 267 15.74 13.95 27.74
CA GLY A 267 16.33 13.25 28.87
C GLY A 267 16.48 11.74 28.63
N PRO A 268 16.83 10.98 29.69
CA PRO A 268 16.97 9.53 29.59
C PRO A 268 15.63 8.86 29.31
N VAL A 269 15.65 7.88 28.41
CA VAL A 269 14.48 7.08 28.05
C VAL A 269 14.13 6.12 29.17
N VAL A 270 12.86 6.13 29.58
CA VAL A 270 12.28 5.16 30.51
C VAL A 270 11.23 4.34 29.76
N THR A 271 11.39 3.01 29.73
CA THR A 271 10.44 2.12 29.04
C THR A 271 10.28 0.80 29.76
N ASP A 272 9.12 0.17 29.58
CA ASP A 272 8.85 -1.21 29.98
C ASP A 272 9.22 -2.24 28.89
N ILE A 273 9.67 -1.81 27.70
CA ILE A 273 10.14 -2.70 26.62
C ILE A 273 11.43 -3.37 27.07
N GLY A 274 11.41 -4.71 27.17
CA GLY A 274 12.59 -5.49 27.50
C GLY A 274 13.21 -5.14 28.86
N ASN A 275 12.38 -4.72 29.83
CA ASN A 275 12.83 -4.20 31.13
C ASN A 275 13.78 -2.99 30.99
N GLY A 276 13.51 -2.10 30.04
CA GLY A 276 14.31 -0.90 29.79
C GLY A 276 15.35 -1.07 28.67
N ALA A 277 15.49 -2.27 28.09
CA ALA A 277 16.44 -2.53 27.01
C ALA A 277 16.01 -1.93 25.65
N GLN A 278 14.77 -1.44 25.53
CA GLN A 278 14.18 -0.94 24.27
C GLN A 278 14.06 -2.00 23.17
N VAL A 279 14.30 -3.27 23.51
CA VAL A 279 14.16 -4.42 22.64
C VAL A 279 13.66 -5.62 23.41
N GLU A 280 12.68 -6.35 22.86
CA GLU A 280 12.19 -7.59 23.43
C GLU A 280 11.60 -8.53 22.36
N VAL A 281 11.58 -9.82 22.64
CA VAL A 281 10.87 -10.81 21.83
C VAL A 281 9.48 -11.01 22.42
N ILE A 282 8.44 -10.84 21.61
CA ILE A 282 7.04 -11.01 22.01
C ILE A 282 6.37 -12.14 21.22
N SER A 283 5.49 -12.88 21.89
CA SER A 283 4.68 -13.96 21.29
C SER A 283 3.17 -13.76 21.51
N GLN A 284 2.79 -12.65 22.12
CA GLN A 284 1.40 -12.24 22.38
C GLN A 284 1.25 -10.74 22.10
N SER A 285 0.00 -10.26 21.99
CA SER A 285 -0.27 -8.83 21.90
C SER A 285 0.25 -8.11 23.14
N VAL A 286 0.91 -6.98 22.95
CA VAL A 286 1.46 -6.17 24.02
C VAL A 286 1.14 -4.70 23.82
N GLN A 287 0.99 -4.00 24.94
CA GLN A 287 1.06 -2.55 24.98
C GLN A 287 2.24 -2.18 25.87
N ARG A 288 3.05 -1.24 25.40
CA ARG A 288 4.26 -0.76 26.06
C ARG A 288 4.24 0.75 26.14
N ARG A 289 4.98 1.28 27.10
CA ARG A 289 5.14 2.72 27.32
C ARG A 289 6.60 3.10 27.18
N VAL A 290 6.80 4.22 26.48
CA VAL A 290 8.10 4.87 26.36
C VAL A 290 7.90 6.30 26.82
N THR A 291 8.65 6.69 27.84
CA THR A 291 8.55 8.01 28.47
C THR A 291 9.92 8.67 28.41
N VAL A 292 9.95 9.92 27.95
CA VAL A 292 11.19 10.68 27.84
C VAL A 292 10.94 12.07 28.44
N PRO A 293 11.60 12.42 29.56
CA PRO A 293 11.63 13.80 30.04
C PRO A 293 12.13 14.71 28.92
N ALA A 294 11.51 15.86 28.74
CA ALA A 294 11.92 16.78 27.69
C ALA A 294 11.66 18.23 28.08
N SER A 295 12.45 19.14 27.54
CA SER A 295 12.19 20.59 27.58
C SER A 295 12.12 21.08 26.15
N GLY A 296 11.18 21.99 25.86
CA GLY A 296 11.08 22.60 24.55
C GLY A 296 12.20 23.60 24.24
N GLY A 297 12.99 24.02 25.23
CA GLY A 297 13.97 25.10 25.08
C GLY A 297 13.30 26.41 24.68
N ALA A 298 14.01 27.39 24.12
CA ALA A 298 13.42 28.71 23.85
C ALA A 298 12.17 28.68 22.93
N ASP A 299 12.25 27.95 21.83
CA ASP A 299 11.33 28.07 20.69
C ASP A 299 10.44 26.83 20.50
N GLY A 300 10.62 25.79 21.33
CA GLY A 300 9.92 24.52 21.20
C GLY A 300 10.47 23.66 20.06
N GLY A 301 9.66 22.69 19.64
CA GLY A 301 9.97 21.80 18.53
C GLY A 301 9.15 20.52 18.61
N GLU A 302 9.69 19.41 18.10
CA GLU A 302 9.05 18.11 18.17
C GLU A 302 10.00 17.04 18.70
N ALA A 303 9.45 16.02 19.35
CA ALA A 303 10.13 14.76 19.58
C ALA A 303 9.44 13.66 18.77
N CYS A 304 10.19 12.95 17.95
CA CYS A 304 9.71 11.84 17.14
C CYS A 304 10.32 10.54 17.64
N ASN A 305 9.50 9.49 17.70
CA ASN A 305 9.95 8.16 18.08
C ASN A 305 9.38 7.12 17.11
N ILE A 306 10.22 6.19 16.66
CA ILE A 306 9.90 5.09 15.77
C ILE A 306 9.95 3.77 16.53
N ALA A 307 8.83 3.04 16.52
CA ALA A 307 8.81 1.63 16.91
C ALA A 307 8.93 0.75 15.66
N ARG A 308 9.62 -0.40 15.79
CA ARG A 308 9.72 -1.43 14.77
C ARG A 308 9.31 -2.79 15.30
N LEU A 309 8.66 -3.58 14.44
CA LEU A 309 8.30 -4.97 14.73
C LEU A 309 8.84 -5.88 13.63
N GLN A 310 9.75 -6.78 14.00
CA GLN A 310 10.54 -7.56 13.05
C GLN A 310 10.34 -9.06 13.24
N GLY A 311 10.05 -9.76 12.16
CA GLY A 311 9.99 -11.22 12.11
C GLY A 311 11.16 -11.79 11.31
N VAL A 312 11.15 -13.11 11.15
CA VAL A 312 12.17 -13.80 10.35
C VAL A 312 11.61 -14.15 8.97
N GLU A 313 12.44 -14.00 7.94
CA GLU A 313 12.15 -14.58 6.63
C GLU A 313 12.09 -16.11 6.74
N TYR A 314 11.17 -16.73 6.01
CA TYR A 314 11.16 -18.17 5.81
C TYR A 314 11.39 -18.52 4.34
N SER A 315 12.45 -19.30 4.09
CA SER A 315 12.83 -19.78 2.77
C SER A 315 13.22 -21.25 2.81
N VAL A 316 13.15 -21.90 1.65
CA VAL A 316 13.61 -23.28 1.44
C VAL A 316 14.69 -23.32 0.38
N ALA A 317 15.73 -24.14 0.59
CA ALA A 317 16.80 -24.33 -0.37
C ALA A 317 16.44 -25.47 -1.34
N ILE A 318 16.56 -25.23 -2.64
CA ILE A 318 16.29 -26.18 -3.73
C ILE A 318 17.58 -26.40 -4.52
N VAL A 319 17.89 -27.65 -4.87
CA VAL A 319 19.00 -27.96 -5.75
C VAL A 319 18.63 -27.58 -7.19
N THR A 320 19.39 -26.65 -7.77
CA THR A 320 19.17 -26.15 -9.14
C THR A 320 20.25 -26.62 -10.11
N GLY A 321 21.33 -27.20 -9.59
CA GLY A 321 22.43 -27.71 -10.39
C GLY A 321 23.49 -28.40 -9.56
N GLN A 322 24.60 -28.72 -10.20
CA GLN A 322 25.76 -29.34 -9.59
C GLN A 322 27.03 -28.61 -10.05
N ARG A 323 27.95 -28.37 -9.13
CA ARG A 323 29.25 -27.73 -9.37
C ARG A 323 30.36 -28.77 -9.19
N LEU A 324 31.24 -28.90 -10.18
CA LEU A 324 32.44 -29.75 -10.07
C LEU A 324 33.38 -29.14 -9.03
N VAL A 325 33.73 -29.90 -7.99
CA VAL A 325 34.62 -29.45 -6.90
C VAL A 325 35.98 -30.14 -6.90
N GLY A 326 36.14 -31.21 -7.67
CA GLY A 326 37.39 -31.92 -7.78
C GLY A 326 37.22 -33.29 -8.43
N TYR A 327 38.25 -34.13 -8.26
CA TYR A 327 38.23 -35.52 -8.69
C TYR A 327 38.63 -36.40 -7.51
N ASP A 328 38.04 -37.58 -7.39
CA ASP A 328 38.43 -38.55 -6.37
C ASP A 328 39.80 -39.18 -6.69
N VAL A 329 40.27 -40.07 -5.80
CA VAL A 329 41.55 -40.78 -5.96
C VAL A 329 41.63 -41.65 -7.24
N ASN A 330 40.50 -41.92 -7.89
CA ASN A 330 40.40 -42.68 -9.13
C ASN A 330 40.18 -41.76 -10.36
N GLY A 331 40.19 -40.45 -10.20
CA GLY A 331 39.94 -39.49 -11.28
C GLY A 331 38.47 -39.33 -11.65
N LEU A 332 37.52 -39.77 -10.82
CA LEU A 332 36.09 -39.55 -11.04
C LEU A 332 35.69 -38.15 -10.54
N PRO A 333 34.90 -37.39 -11.33
CA PRO A 333 34.49 -36.05 -10.93
C PRO A 333 33.60 -36.07 -9.68
N ILE A 334 33.93 -35.23 -8.71
CA ILE A 334 33.14 -34.99 -7.50
C ILE A 334 32.35 -33.70 -7.72
N TYR A 335 31.03 -33.78 -7.52
CA TYR A 335 30.13 -32.63 -7.63
C TYR A 335 29.52 -32.29 -6.27
N GLU A 336 29.27 -31.01 -6.04
CA GLU A 336 28.43 -30.53 -4.96
C GLU A 336 27.15 -29.88 -5.51
N PRO A 337 26.03 -29.95 -4.77
CA PRO A 337 24.78 -29.31 -5.18
C PRO A 337 24.88 -27.78 -5.15
N VAL A 338 24.33 -27.12 -6.17
CA VAL A 338 24.10 -25.68 -6.20
C VAL A 338 22.67 -25.42 -5.74
N TYR A 339 22.53 -24.64 -4.67
CA TYR A 339 21.25 -24.32 -4.07
C TYR A 339 20.76 -22.94 -4.48
N THR A 340 19.46 -22.83 -4.74
CA THR A 340 18.73 -21.57 -4.83
C THR A 340 17.64 -21.55 -3.78
N CYS A 341 17.46 -20.41 -3.10
CA CYS A 341 16.45 -20.26 -2.07
C CYS A 341 15.13 -19.77 -2.68
N ILE A 342 14.03 -20.49 -2.41
CA ILE A 342 12.68 -20.01 -2.67
C ILE A 342 12.17 -19.36 -1.38
N ARG A 343 11.92 -18.05 -1.42
CA ARG A 343 11.31 -17.30 -0.33
C ARG A 343 9.81 -17.63 -0.27
N LEU A 344 9.37 -18.16 0.86
CA LEU A 344 7.97 -18.53 1.10
C LEU A 344 7.21 -17.46 1.87
N VAL A 345 7.88 -16.85 2.85
CA VAL A 345 7.34 -15.76 3.65
C VAL A 345 8.41 -14.68 3.77
N PRO A 346 8.16 -13.43 3.32
CA PRO A 346 9.11 -12.35 3.55
C PRO A 346 9.28 -12.07 5.04
N ALA A 347 10.42 -11.51 5.44
CA ALA A 347 10.58 -11.02 6.79
C ALA A 347 9.50 -9.96 7.09
N LEU A 348 8.82 -10.11 8.22
CA LEU A 348 7.96 -9.04 8.74
C LEU A 348 8.86 -7.87 9.15
N ASP A 349 8.57 -6.67 8.66
CA ASP A 349 9.22 -5.43 9.10
C ASP A 349 8.16 -4.33 9.09
N LEU A 350 7.57 -4.07 10.26
CA LEU A 350 6.59 -3.00 10.45
C LEU A 350 7.25 -1.83 11.16
N MET A 351 6.87 -0.62 10.76
CA MET A 351 7.30 0.63 11.36
C MET A 351 6.07 1.44 11.76
N SER A 352 6.09 2.03 12.96
CA SER A 352 5.13 3.06 13.35
C SER A 352 5.85 4.22 14.04
N GLN A 353 5.67 5.42 13.51
CA GLN A 353 6.24 6.65 14.04
C GLN A 353 5.15 7.49 14.71
N SER A 354 5.52 8.18 15.80
CA SER A 354 4.70 9.27 16.36
C SER A 354 5.59 10.42 16.75
N CYS A 355 5.29 11.61 16.20
CA CYS A 355 5.90 12.87 16.59
C CYS A 355 4.97 13.62 17.54
N VAL A 356 5.55 14.24 18.56
CA VAL A 356 4.83 15.00 19.59
C VAL A 356 5.42 16.40 19.63
N PRO A 357 4.62 17.44 19.34
CA PRO A 357 5.02 18.82 19.55
C PRO A 357 5.29 19.10 21.03
N ILE A 358 6.40 19.77 21.31
CA ILE A 358 6.80 20.20 22.65
C ILE A 358 6.90 21.74 22.63
N PRO A 359 6.10 22.44 23.45
CA PRO A 359 6.11 23.89 23.48
C PRO A 359 7.42 24.43 24.05
N GLY A 360 7.87 25.58 23.56
CA GLY A 360 9.06 26.28 24.08
C GLY A 360 8.80 26.99 25.40
N ASP A 361 9.88 27.19 26.15
CA ASP A 361 9.99 27.87 27.44
C ASP A 361 10.01 29.40 27.30
N ASN A 362 10.38 29.96 26.13
CA ASN A 362 10.42 31.42 25.86
C ASN A 362 9.29 31.92 24.94
N GLY A 363 8.43 31.04 24.43
CA GLY A 363 7.15 31.43 23.88
C GLY A 363 6.13 31.45 25.01
N GLY A 364 5.71 32.63 25.45
CA GLY A 364 4.68 32.76 26.47
C GLY A 364 3.51 31.83 26.18
N ASP A 365 2.91 31.28 27.24
CA ASP A 365 1.56 30.71 27.21
C ASP A 365 0.73 31.49 26.17
N PRO A 366 0.13 30.86 25.14
CA PRO A 366 -0.60 31.60 24.11
C PRO A 366 -1.51 32.57 24.82
N GLU A 367 -1.21 33.88 24.70
CA GLU A 367 -1.77 34.90 25.57
C GLU A 367 -3.29 34.74 25.49
N ILE A 368 -3.91 34.27 26.58
CA ILE A 368 -5.36 34.26 26.69
C ILE A 368 -5.72 35.73 26.78
N LEU A 369 -6.06 36.29 25.63
CA LEU A 369 -6.46 37.67 25.54
C LEU A 369 -7.79 37.80 26.28
N PRO A 370 -7.97 38.79 27.16
CA PRO A 370 -9.27 39.04 27.78
C PRO A 370 -10.37 39.13 26.72
N ASP A 371 -11.55 38.59 27.01
CA ASP A 371 -12.70 38.69 26.10
C ASP A 371 -12.94 40.14 25.69
N GLY A 372 -13.21 40.34 24.40
CA GLY A 372 -13.39 41.64 23.79
C GLY A 372 -12.11 42.38 23.44
N THR A 373 -10.92 41.76 23.59
CA THR A 373 -9.65 42.36 23.13
C THR A 373 -9.65 42.65 21.63
N PHE A 374 -10.20 41.72 20.84
CA PHE A 374 -10.47 41.87 19.41
C PHE A 374 -11.90 41.39 19.13
N TYR A 375 -12.48 41.79 18.00
CA TYR A 375 -13.77 41.28 17.54
C TYR A 375 -13.68 40.84 16.09
N SER A 376 -14.16 39.63 15.82
CA SER A 376 -14.53 39.17 14.49
C SER A 376 -15.91 38.51 14.58
N TYR A 377 -16.52 38.26 13.43
CA TYR A 377 -17.80 37.56 13.36
C TYR A 377 -17.86 36.65 12.16
N THR A 378 -18.55 35.52 12.33
CA THR A 378 -18.81 34.58 11.24
C THR A 378 -19.72 35.16 10.15
N GLN A 379 -19.67 34.58 8.95
CA GLN A 379 -20.65 34.91 7.90
C GLN A 379 -22.11 34.70 8.35
N GLY A 380 -22.37 33.72 9.22
CA GLY A 380 -23.69 33.50 9.80
C GLY A 380 -24.11 34.65 10.72
N GLY A 381 -23.18 35.19 11.51
CA GLY A 381 -23.42 36.35 12.36
C GLY A 381 -23.81 37.60 11.56
N TRP A 382 -23.06 37.90 10.50
CA TRP A 382 -23.33 39.03 9.60
C TRP A 382 -24.63 38.86 8.80
N GLY A 383 -24.96 37.63 8.39
CA GLY A 383 -26.19 37.28 7.65
C GLY A 383 -27.46 37.17 8.50
N ALA A 384 -27.35 37.22 9.83
CA ALA A 384 -28.47 37.01 10.73
C ALA A 384 -29.58 38.09 10.59
N THR A 385 -30.72 37.85 11.25
CA THR A 385 -31.74 38.90 11.41
C THR A 385 -31.29 39.91 12.48
N PRO A 386 -31.29 41.23 12.22
CA PRO A 386 -30.93 42.26 13.18
C PRO A 386 -31.82 42.20 14.41
N ARG A 387 -31.22 41.88 15.56
CA ARG A 387 -31.89 41.79 16.86
C ARG A 387 -30.91 42.14 17.96
N GLY A 388 -31.27 43.13 18.79
CA GLY A 388 -30.39 43.63 19.84
C GLY A 388 -29.05 44.08 19.26
N ASN A 389 -27.96 43.66 19.90
CA ASN A 389 -26.59 44.03 19.55
C ASN A 389 -25.85 42.95 18.72
N ASN A 390 -26.57 42.11 17.96
CA ASN A 390 -25.94 41.11 17.12
C ASN A 390 -25.24 41.73 15.89
N PRO A 391 -24.35 41.00 15.20
CA PRO A 391 -23.53 41.56 14.11
C PRO A 391 -24.37 42.12 12.97
N ALA A 392 -25.50 41.50 12.65
CA ALA A 392 -26.45 42.01 11.66
C ALA A 392 -27.04 43.39 12.03
N SER A 393 -27.28 43.69 13.31
CA SER A 393 -27.67 45.03 13.77
C SER A 393 -26.53 46.04 13.61
N ILE A 394 -25.28 45.63 13.91
CA ILE A 394 -24.09 46.47 13.74
C ILE A 394 -23.88 46.80 12.26
N LEU A 395 -24.00 45.79 11.39
CA LEU A 395 -23.95 45.96 9.94
C LEU A 395 -25.01 46.95 9.47
N ALA A 396 -26.27 46.77 9.86
CA ALA A 396 -27.36 47.65 9.44
C ALA A 396 -27.15 49.11 9.89
N ALA A 397 -26.62 49.33 11.09
CA ALA A 397 -26.38 50.68 11.62
C ALA A 397 -25.18 51.39 10.97
N SER A 398 -24.11 50.64 10.65
CA SER A 398 -22.83 51.23 10.27
C SER A 398 -22.48 51.08 8.78
N PHE A 399 -23.25 50.31 8.00
CA PHE A 399 -22.92 50.01 6.59
C PHE A 399 -22.70 51.27 5.76
N ALA A 400 -23.62 52.24 5.78
CA ALA A 400 -23.48 53.45 4.97
C ALA A 400 -22.30 54.35 5.39
N ALA A 401 -21.88 54.26 6.66
CA ALA A 401 -20.73 55.00 7.17
C ALA A 401 -19.40 54.36 6.75
N VAL A 402 -19.31 53.02 6.79
CA VAL A 402 -18.11 52.27 6.40
C VAL A 402 -18.00 52.13 4.87
N TYR A 403 -19.14 52.02 4.17
CA TYR A 403 -19.23 51.81 2.72
C TYR A 403 -20.07 52.91 2.03
N PRO A 404 -19.60 54.17 1.98
CA PRO A 404 -20.33 55.25 1.32
C PRO A 404 -20.47 55.06 -0.20
N ASN A 405 -19.64 54.21 -0.79
CA ASN A 405 -19.62 53.88 -2.22
C ASN A 405 -19.90 52.38 -2.46
N ASP A 406 -20.70 51.77 -1.60
CA ASP A 406 -21.01 50.34 -1.58
C ASP A 406 -19.84 49.45 -1.14
N LEU A 407 -20.14 48.22 -0.72
CA LEU A 407 -19.14 47.20 -0.44
C LEU A 407 -18.80 46.49 -1.74
N VAL A 408 -17.55 46.59 -2.19
CA VAL A 408 -17.04 45.90 -3.39
C VAL A 408 -15.83 45.05 -3.03
N LEU A 409 -15.86 43.77 -3.40
CA LEU A 409 -14.78 42.81 -3.17
C LEU A 409 -14.58 41.87 -4.37
N GLY A 410 -13.37 41.31 -4.46
CA GLY A 410 -12.92 40.50 -5.61
C GLY A 410 -12.03 41.30 -6.58
N SER A 411 -11.20 40.60 -7.36
CA SER A 411 -10.38 41.22 -8.42
C SER A 411 -10.78 40.72 -9.81
N GLY A 412 -11.09 41.59 -10.76
CA GLY A 412 -11.59 41.17 -12.08
C GLY A 412 -13.09 40.90 -12.04
N CYS A 413 -13.52 39.73 -11.55
CA CYS A 413 -14.92 39.50 -11.17
C CYS A 413 -15.18 39.99 -9.75
N THR A 414 -16.28 40.72 -9.53
CA THR A 414 -16.54 41.42 -8.26
C THR A 414 -17.94 41.14 -7.70
N LEU A 415 -18.05 41.07 -6.38
CA LEU A 415 -19.33 41.25 -5.68
C LEU A 415 -19.49 42.71 -5.28
N ARG A 416 -20.64 43.30 -5.57
CA ARG A 416 -21.03 44.63 -5.08
C ARG A 416 -22.31 44.51 -4.27
N PHE A 417 -22.27 44.98 -3.03
CA PHE A 417 -23.44 45.09 -2.17
C PHE A 417 -23.76 46.56 -1.92
N THR A 418 -24.97 46.98 -2.30
CA THR A 418 -25.43 48.37 -2.17
C THR A 418 -26.02 48.69 -0.80
N SER A 419 -26.26 47.66 0.03
CA SER A 419 -26.83 47.82 1.36
C SER A 419 -26.50 46.67 2.30
N ALA A 420 -26.64 46.92 3.61
CA ALA A 420 -26.61 45.88 4.64
C ALA A 420 -27.67 44.79 4.41
N ALA A 421 -28.83 45.15 3.84
CA ALA A 421 -29.87 44.19 3.53
C ALA A 421 -29.46 43.23 2.40
N ALA A 422 -28.72 43.72 1.40
CA ALA A 422 -28.19 42.90 0.33
C ALA A 422 -27.10 41.94 0.82
N VAL A 423 -26.18 42.39 1.68
CA VAL A 423 -25.20 41.51 2.34
C VAL A 423 -25.90 40.39 3.12
N ARG A 424 -26.94 40.73 3.89
CA ARG A 424 -27.72 39.73 4.64
C ARG A 424 -28.53 38.77 3.77
N ALA A 425 -28.95 39.20 2.58
CA ALA A 425 -29.63 38.32 1.63
C ALA A 425 -28.68 37.32 0.98
N TYR A 426 -27.37 37.62 0.98
CA TYR A 426 -26.31 36.76 0.48
C TYR A 426 -25.75 35.80 1.54
N LEU A 427 -25.55 36.28 2.78
CA LEU A 427 -24.92 35.50 3.84
C LEU A 427 -25.94 34.74 4.72
N PRO A 428 -25.60 33.52 5.20
CA PRO A 428 -24.39 32.76 4.85
C PRO A 428 -24.50 32.11 3.47
N ALA A 429 -23.38 32.08 2.74
CA ALA A 429 -23.29 31.35 1.47
C ALA A 429 -22.81 29.91 1.71
N GLY A 430 -23.35 28.96 0.93
CA GLY A 430 -23.00 27.54 1.01
C GLY A 430 -22.57 26.97 -0.34
N GLY A 431 -22.21 25.69 -0.35
CA GLY A 431 -21.70 24.97 -1.53
C GLY A 431 -20.16 24.96 -1.61
N PRO A 432 -19.58 24.26 -2.60
CA PRO A 432 -18.13 24.11 -2.70
C PRO A 432 -17.40 25.46 -2.86
N PRO A 433 -16.19 25.62 -2.29
CA PRO A 433 -15.38 26.82 -2.50
C PRO A 433 -14.94 26.91 -3.96
N ALA A 434 -15.22 28.05 -4.61
CA ALA A 434 -14.89 28.31 -6.01
C ALA A 434 -14.66 29.83 -6.25
N ALA A 435 -14.21 30.20 -7.44
CA ALA A 435 -14.09 31.59 -7.86
C ALA A 435 -15.39 32.13 -8.49
N LEU A 436 -15.48 33.45 -8.61
CA LEU A 436 -16.55 34.14 -9.34
C LEU A 436 -16.36 33.98 -10.84
N THR A 437 -17.45 33.68 -11.54
CA THR A 437 -17.48 33.61 -13.01
C THR A 437 -18.01 34.89 -13.67
N ALA A 438 -18.54 35.82 -12.88
CA ALA A 438 -19.02 37.13 -13.33
C ALA A 438 -19.05 38.14 -12.17
N SER A 439 -19.05 39.43 -12.51
CA SER A 439 -19.35 40.49 -11.55
C SER A 439 -20.86 40.58 -11.29
N LEU A 440 -21.25 40.69 -10.02
CA LEU A 440 -22.63 40.64 -9.57
C LEU A 440 -22.94 41.80 -8.62
N VAL A 441 -24.15 42.34 -8.73
CA VAL A 441 -24.67 43.40 -7.84
C VAL A 441 -25.83 42.83 -7.03
N ASP A 442 -25.74 42.95 -5.71
CA ASP A 442 -26.69 42.42 -4.73
C ASP A 442 -27.12 40.95 -4.97
N PRO A 443 -26.18 40.02 -5.23
CA PRO A 443 -26.55 38.62 -5.44
C PRO A 443 -27.01 37.97 -4.15
N THR A 444 -27.94 37.01 -4.25
CA THR A 444 -28.32 36.12 -3.14
C THR A 444 -27.62 34.77 -3.19
N SER A 445 -26.90 34.47 -4.28
CA SER A 445 -26.03 33.30 -4.45
C SER A 445 -25.02 33.55 -5.57
N THR A 446 -23.90 32.83 -5.57
CA THR A 446 -22.78 33.06 -6.49
C THR A 446 -22.10 31.75 -6.87
N SER A 447 -21.35 31.71 -7.99
CA SER A 447 -20.52 30.55 -8.34
C SER A 447 -19.44 30.25 -7.30
N ALA A 448 -19.04 31.24 -6.48
CA ALA A 448 -17.99 31.10 -5.48
C ALA A 448 -18.36 30.26 -4.23
N GLY A 449 -19.62 29.85 -4.11
CA GLY A 449 -20.11 29.02 -3.00
C GLY A 449 -19.76 29.59 -1.62
N VAL A 450 -19.33 28.71 -0.69
CA VAL A 450 -18.96 29.09 0.68
C VAL A 450 -17.80 30.10 0.73
N PHE A 451 -16.88 30.05 -0.25
CA PHE A 451 -15.72 30.94 -0.28
C PHE A 451 -16.14 32.41 -0.45
N GLY A 452 -17.09 32.69 -1.35
CA GLY A 452 -17.64 34.03 -1.51
C GLY A 452 -18.28 34.58 -0.23
N GLY A 453 -18.95 33.72 0.53
CA GLY A 453 -19.51 34.08 1.84
C GLY A 453 -18.44 34.39 2.88
N GLN A 454 -17.42 33.54 2.99
CA GLN A 454 -16.33 33.71 3.97
C GLN A 454 -15.47 34.95 3.68
N VAL A 455 -15.15 35.21 2.41
CA VAL A 455 -14.38 36.42 2.04
C VAL A 455 -15.20 37.69 2.27
N THR A 456 -16.51 37.67 2.01
CA THR A 456 -17.41 38.80 2.33
C THR A 456 -17.41 39.09 3.84
N ALA A 457 -17.51 38.05 4.68
CA ALA A 457 -17.45 38.21 6.12
C ALA A 457 -16.10 38.72 6.61
N LEU A 458 -14.99 38.20 6.08
CA LEU A 458 -13.64 38.64 6.47
C LEU A 458 -13.40 40.09 6.07
N ARG A 459 -13.88 40.51 4.89
CA ARG A 459 -13.82 41.90 4.45
C ARG A 459 -14.54 42.82 5.43
N ILE A 460 -15.74 42.46 5.87
CA ILE A 460 -16.50 43.23 6.86
C ILE A 460 -15.76 43.29 8.19
N ASN A 461 -15.20 42.17 8.68
CA ASN A 461 -14.42 42.14 9.93
C ASN A 461 -13.22 43.10 9.89
N VAL A 462 -12.46 43.09 8.80
CA VAL A 462 -11.29 43.97 8.62
C VAL A 462 -11.71 45.44 8.54
N ASP A 463 -12.68 45.78 7.69
CA ASP A 463 -13.07 47.17 7.46
C ASP A 463 -13.80 47.78 8.66
N PHE A 464 -14.67 47.02 9.33
CA PHE A 464 -15.40 47.53 10.51
C PHE A 464 -14.47 47.72 11.70
N SER A 465 -13.49 46.83 11.90
CA SER A 465 -12.50 47.01 12.96
C SER A 465 -11.55 48.19 12.66
N ALA A 466 -11.16 48.39 11.40
CA ALA A 466 -10.36 49.54 10.97
C ALA A 466 -11.12 50.87 11.10
N ALA A 467 -12.44 50.88 10.86
CA ALA A 467 -13.31 52.04 11.05
C ALA A 467 -13.68 52.31 12.52
N GLY A 468 -13.21 51.47 13.45
CA GLY A 468 -13.51 51.59 14.89
C GLY A 468 -14.92 51.15 15.29
N VAL A 469 -15.66 50.49 14.41
CA VAL A 469 -17.03 50.02 14.67
C VAL A 469 -17.03 48.74 15.51
N THR A 470 -16.12 47.81 15.21
CA THR A 470 -15.95 46.53 15.91
C THR A 470 -14.51 46.39 16.42
N VAL A 471 -14.01 47.42 17.10
CA VAL A 471 -12.64 47.48 17.60
C VAL A 471 -12.61 47.25 19.12
N GLY A 472 -11.77 46.33 19.56
CA GLY A 472 -11.44 46.15 20.98
C GLY A 472 -10.17 46.92 21.34
N PRO A 473 -9.74 46.91 22.62
CA PRO A 473 -8.50 47.55 23.05
C PRO A 473 -7.24 46.97 22.38
N GLY A 474 -7.33 45.78 21.78
CA GLY A 474 -6.27 45.16 20.99
C GLY A 474 -6.05 45.81 19.61
N GLY A 475 -7.00 46.62 19.14
CA GLY A 475 -6.94 47.27 17.82
C GLY A 475 -7.66 46.50 16.71
N PRO A 476 -7.42 46.85 15.44
CA PRO A 476 -8.11 46.24 14.30
C PRO A 476 -7.61 44.82 14.04
N VAL A 477 -8.55 43.89 13.79
CA VAL A 477 -8.20 42.47 13.54
C VAL A 477 -7.35 42.30 12.28
N GLY A 478 -7.48 43.21 11.31
CA GLY A 478 -6.68 43.23 10.09
C GLY A 478 -5.16 43.38 10.32
N ALA A 479 -4.74 43.87 11.49
CA ALA A 479 -3.33 44.06 11.84
C ALA A 479 -2.67 42.79 12.43
N MET A 480 -3.46 41.80 12.86
CA MET A 480 -2.94 40.55 13.43
C MET A 480 -2.11 39.81 12.38
N ARG A 481 -0.99 39.20 12.80
CA ARG A 481 -0.09 38.39 11.98
C ARG A 481 -0.45 36.91 12.09
N ILE A 482 -0.48 36.22 10.95
CA ILE A 482 -0.70 34.77 10.86
C ILE A 482 0.64 34.07 11.14
N VAL A 483 0.64 33.05 12.00
CA VAL A 483 1.85 32.29 12.37
C VAL A 483 1.58 30.80 12.50
N GLY A 484 2.58 29.97 12.18
CA GLY A 484 2.57 28.54 12.49
C GLY A 484 1.44 27.74 11.84
N THR A 485 0.82 28.25 10.75
CA THR A 485 -0.21 27.51 10.01
C THR A 485 0.39 26.50 9.04
N GLY A 486 1.68 26.64 8.71
CA GLY A 486 2.34 25.83 7.68
C GLY A 486 1.91 26.17 6.26
N THR A 487 1.19 27.29 6.09
CA THR A 487 0.72 27.76 4.79
C THR A 487 1.65 28.86 4.23
N PRO A 488 1.59 29.15 2.92
CA PRO A 488 2.32 30.27 2.33
C PRO A 488 1.91 31.65 2.87
N LEU A 489 0.89 31.74 3.73
CA LEU A 489 0.38 32.98 4.33
C LEU A 489 0.93 33.24 5.73
N ASP A 490 1.77 32.34 6.27
CA ASP A 490 2.50 32.61 7.51
C ASP A 490 3.34 33.89 7.37
N ASN A 491 3.37 34.67 8.46
CA ASN A 491 4.00 35.99 8.60
C ASN A 491 3.29 37.15 7.89
N LEU A 492 2.19 36.92 7.16
CA LEU A 492 1.33 37.98 6.63
C LEU A 492 0.32 38.46 7.67
N THR A 493 -0.18 39.67 7.51
CA THR A 493 -1.31 40.16 8.31
C THR A 493 -2.64 39.61 7.80
N VAL A 494 -3.68 39.62 8.64
CA VAL A 494 -5.05 39.27 8.23
C VAL A 494 -5.52 40.13 7.05
N ALA A 495 -5.19 41.41 7.02
CA ALA A 495 -5.50 42.28 5.88
C ALA A 495 -4.77 41.86 4.58
N GLN A 496 -3.52 41.39 4.69
CA GLN A 496 -2.79 40.86 3.53
C GLN A 496 -3.35 39.52 3.05
N ALA A 497 -3.75 38.64 3.98
CA ALA A 497 -4.44 37.39 3.66
C ALA A 497 -5.80 37.64 2.99
N LEU A 498 -6.55 38.64 3.45
CA LEU A 498 -7.79 39.09 2.81
C LEU A 498 -7.54 39.56 1.37
N ALA A 499 -6.48 40.32 1.11
CA ALA A 499 -6.15 40.75 -0.25
C ALA A 499 -5.89 39.56 -1.20
N ILE A 500 -5.22 38.51 -0.70
CA ILE A 500 -5.01 37.25 -1.45
C ILE A 500 -6.35 36.53 -1.68
N ALA A 501 -7.21 36.50 -0.66
CA ALA A 501 -8.53 35.88 -0.77
C ALA A 501 -9.45 36.62 -1.75
N GLU A 502 -9.42 37.94 -1.80
CA GLU A 502 -10.15 38.73 -2.81
C GLU A 502 -9.58 38.55 -4.22
N ALA A 503 -8.26 38.40 -4.35
CA ALA A 503 -7.65 38.04 -5.63
C ALA A 503 -8.18 36.68 -6.12
N ALA A 504 -8.10 35.64 -5.28
CA ALA A 504 -8.59 34.31 -5.59
C ALA A 504 -10.11 34.26 -5.84
N LEU A 505 -10.89 35.07 -5.11
CA LEU A 505 -12.34 35.17 -5.29
C LEU A 505 -12.70 35.64 -6.70
N GLY A 506 -11.90 36.56 -7.25
CA GLY A 506 -12.06 37.07 -8.60
C GLY A 506 -11.33 36.27 -9.70
N ASP A 507 -10.93 35.03 -9.42
CA ASP A 507 -10.19 34.14 -10.34
C ASP A 507 -8.69 34.50 -10.53
N GLY A 508 -8.11 35.21 -9.56
CA GLY A 508 -6.68 35.48 -9.49
C GLY A 508 -5.85 34.25 -9.08
N LEU A 509 -4.55 34.27 -9.42
CA LEU A 509 -3.62 33.20 -9.07
C LEU A 509 -3.39 33.11 -7.55
N LEU A 510 -3.36 31.88 -7.04
CA LEU A 510 -2.98 31.58 -5.67
C LEU A 510 -1.44 31.51 -5.50
N PRO A 511 -0.90 31.85 -4.31
CA PRO A 511 0.49 31.57 -3.99
C PRO A 511 0.85 30.10 -4.19
N ALA A 512 2.10 29.83 -4.59
CA ALA A 512 2.57 28.45 -4.74
C ALA A 512 2.41 27.66 -3.43
N GLY A 513 1.80 26.47 -3.51
CA GLY A 513 1.50 25.64 -2.34
C GLY A 513 0.16 25.97 -1.65
N MET A 514 -0.60 26.96 -2.12
CA MET A 514 -1.95 27.25 -1.64
C MET A 514 -3.01 26.71 -2.61
N THR A 515 -4.08 26.12 -2.05
CA THR A 515 -5.27 25.69 -2.81
C THR A 515 -6.48 26.50 -2.37
N LEU A 516 -7.51 26.58 -3.23
CA LEU A 516 -8.71 27.34 -2.91
C LEU A 516 -9.47 26.78 -1.68
N PRO A 517 -9.61 25.45 -1.50
CA PRO A 517 -10.18 24.89 -0.26
C PRO A 517 -9.36 25.25 0.99
N ASN A 518 -8.03 25.11 0.95
CA ASN A 518 -7.19 25.44 2.12
C ASN A 518 -7.27 26.93 2.46
N LEU A 519 -7.35 27.81 1.46
CA LEU A 519 -7.55 29.23 1.67
C LEU A 519 -8.94 29.53 2.26
N ASN A 520 -10.00 28.83 1.81
CA ASN A 520 -11.32 28.95 2.40
C ASN A 520 -11.33 28.56 3.89
N ASP A 521 -10.64 27.49 4.26
CA ASP A 521 -10.56 27.02 5.64
C ASP A 521 -9.82 28.05 6.50
N LEU A 522 -8.69 28.59 6.02
CA LEU A 522 -7.98 29.67 6.70
C LEU A 522 -8.85 30.93 6.88
N VAL A 523 -9.58 31.35 5.85
CA VAL A 523 -10.50 32.51 5.95
C VAL A 523 -11.63 32.23 6.95
N THR A 524 -12.10 30.98 7.04
CA THR A 524 -13.08 30.55 8.04
C THR A 524 -12.50 30.70 9.45
N ASP A 525 -11.30 30.16 9.70
CA ASP A 525 -10.60 30.27 10.98
C ASP A 525 -10.37 31.75 11.38
N LEU A 526 -10.04 32.61 10.41
CA LEU A 526 -9.87 34.05 10.63
C LEU A 526 -11.18 34.76 11.01
N ASN A 527 -12.31 34.38 10.40
CA ASN A 527 -13.62 34.91 10.78
C ASN A 527 -14.02 34.47 12.19
N GLU A 528 -13.66 33.25 12.57
CA GLU A 528 -13.97 32.64 13.87
C GLU A 528 -12.94 32.97 14.96
N ALA A 529 -11.83 33.62 14.61
CA ALA A 529 -10.70 33.87 15.50
C ALA A 529 -11.07 34.58 16.81
N PHE A 530 -11.98 35.54 16.73
CA PHE A 530 -12.47 36.34 17.85
C PHE A 530 -14.00 36.49 17.78
N ASP A 531 -14.72 35.41 17.45
CA ASP A 531 -16.17 35.45 17.24
C ASP A 531 -16.87 35.99 18.50
N ASN A 532 -17.65 37.07 18.31
CA ASN A 532 -18.30 37.78 19.42
C ASN A 532 -17.35 38.28 20.53
N GLY A 533 -16.07 38.47 20.20
CA GLY A 533 -15.04 38.92 21.12
C GLY A 533 -14.34 37.79 21.88
N ILE A 534 -14.66 36.53 21.59
CA ILE A 534 -14.10 35.37 22.29
C ILE A 534 -12.97 34.79 21.44
N GLN A 535 -11.76 34.72 22.00
CA GLN A 535 -10.60 34.17 21.32
C GLN A 535 -10.75 32.65 21.12
N SER A 536 -10.62 32.19 19.88
CA SER A 536 -10.67 30.76 19.55
C SER A 536 -9.37 30.04 19.91
N VAL A 537 -9.43 28.70 19.99
CA VAL A 537 -8.22 27.87 20.16
C VAL A 537 -7.27 28.06 18.98
N TRP A 538 -7.80 28.18 17.77
CA TRP A 538 -7.00 28.42 16.59
C TRP A 538 -6.29 29.77 16.65
N ALA A 539 -6.99 30.84 17.02
CA ALA A 539 -6.41 32.17 17.14
C ALA A 539 -5.28 32.24 18.18
N ARG A 540 -5.41 31.51 19.29
CA ARG A 540 -4.36 31.38 20.31
C ARG A 540 -3.06 30.80 19.74
N ASN A 541 -3.15 29.88 18.80
CA ASN A 541 -1.99 29.18 18.26
C ASN A 541 -1.43 29.84 16.99
N HIS A 542 -2.27 30.59 16.26
CA HIS A 542 -1.98 30.98 14.89
C HIS A 542 -2.07 32.48 14.61
N LEU A 543 -2.40 33.31 15.62
CA LEU A 543 -2.38 34.76 15.49
C LEU A 543 -1.48 35.42 16.53
N ALA A 544 -0.65 36.35 16.06
CA ALA A 544 0.23 37.19 16.88
C ALA A 544 -0.02 38.67 16.57
N LYS A 545 0.36 39.56 17.50
CA LYS A 545 0.38 41.01 17.25
C LYS A 545 1.57 41.44 16.40
#